data_AF-A0A505DK30-F1
#
_entry.id   AF-A0A505DK30-F1
#
_cell.length_a   1.000
_cell.length_b   1.000
_cell.length_c   1.000
_cell.angle_alpha   90.00
_cell.angle_beta   90.00
_cell.angle_gamma   90.00
#
_symmetry.space_group_name_H-M   'P 1'
#
loop_
_entity.id
_entity.type
_entity.pdbx_description
1 polymer ?
#
loop_
_entity_poly.entity_id
_entity_poly.type
_entity_poly.pdbx_seq_one_letter_code
_entity_poly.pdbx_strand_id
1 'polypeptide(L)'
;MSDGASRGPGRSTRADRAAGGTRPVVSRRREVGDVSARSLLMTMLGEYVLPQGRPVWTSVLVDALAMFGVEEKSARQSLARIAAEGWLASERVGRRVRWALTPPGRRLLTEGAQRIYDFGSGERTWDGTWLVVLVSVPEAKRDLRHRVRTQLTWAGFGSPEPGVWITPHADREAEALGVLKELGLADDAMSFTATYGAVGSEAAMVARAWDLSEVEDRYETFIDEFTGLRPADGDAVLHDQTMLVHEWRRFPFLDPRLPSKLLPAGWSGAKAAELFHDRHAEWGPVALRRWEELAEGHGKR
;
A
#
# COMPACT_ATOMS: atom_id res chain seq x y z
N MET A 1 41.65 -60.57 -29.80
CA MET A 1 40.38 -60.52 -29.05
C MET A 1 40.72 -60.29 -27.59
N SER A 2 40.62 -59.03 -27.14
CA SER A 2 40.53 -58.63 -25.74
C SER A 2 40.19 -57.14 -25.68
N ASP A 3 39.19 -56.86 -24.86
CA ASP A 3 38.74 -55.64 -24.20
C ASP A 3 39.43 -54.29 -24.49
N GLY A 4 38.60 -53.29 -24.77
CA GLY A 4 38.96 -51.88 -24.85
C GLY A 4 37.82 -50.99 -24.37
N ALA A 5 37.63 -50.89 -23.05
CA ALA A 5 36.79 -49.87 -22.42
C ALA A 5 37.67 -48.68 -21.99
N SER A 6 37.50 -47.53 -22.67
CA SER A 6 38.09 -46.25 -22.25
C SER A 6 37.01 -45.22 -21.94
N ARG A 7 37.25 -44.52 -20.83
CA ARG A 7 36.39 -43.59 -20.11
C ARG A 7 36.28 -42.25 -20.83
N GLY A 8 35.07 -41.70 -20.95
CA GLY A 8 34.82 -40.30 -21.30
C GLY A 8 34.32 -39.51 -20.07
N PRO A 9 34.84 -38.31 -19.76
CA PRO A 9 34.41 -37.55 -18.60
C PRO A 9 33.21 -36.64 -18.88
N GLY A 10 32.24 -36.71 -17.98
CA GLY A 10 31.52 -35.58 -17.38
C GLY A 10 31.01 -34.46 -18.27
N ARG A 11 29.72 -34.51 -18.62
CA ARG A 11 28.93 -33.31 -18.91
C ARG A 11 27.85 -33.14 -17.85
N SER A 12 28.14 -32.23 -16.92
CA SER A 12 27.21 -31.64 -15.97
C SER A 12 26.12 -30.89 -16.73
N THR A 13 24.89 -31.38 -16.68
CA THR A 13 23.70 -30.59 -17.04
C THR A 13 23.17 -29.89 -15.80
N ARG A 14 23.52 -28.60 -15.70
CA ARG A 14 22.82 -27.61 -14.87
C ARG A 14 21.34 -27.59 -15.25
N ALA A 15 20.49 -28.13 -14.38
CA ALA A 15 19.08 -27.77 -14.27
C ALA A 15 18.84 -27.36 -12.81
N ASP A 16 17.87 -26.47 -12.59
CA ASP A 16 17.49 -25.83 -11.31
C ASP A 16 18.38 -24.70 -10.77
N ARG A 17 18.36 -23.57 -11.49
CA ARG A 17 18.29 -22.24 -10.86
C ARG A 17 17.34 -21.34 -11.64
N ALA A 18 16.06 -21.35 -11.28
CA ALA A 18 15.11 -20.31 -11.63
C ALA A 18 13.99 -20.23 -10.57
N ALA A 19 14.37 -20.04 -9.31
CA ALA A 19 13.48 -19.57 -8.26
C ALA A 19 13.81 -18.11 -7.93
N GLY A 20 13.75 -17.24 -8.94
CA GLY A 20 13.77 -15.80 -8.78
C GLY A 20 12.33 -15.30 -8.82
N GLY A 21 11.60 -15.46 -7.71
CA GLY A 21 10.23 -14.97 -7.61
C GLY A 21 10.22 -13.45 -7.69
N THR A 22 9.96 -12.91 -8.88
CA THR A 22 9.61 -11.50 -9.05
C THR A 22 8.34 -11.27 -8.23
N ARG A 23 8.48 -10.63 -7.06
CA ARG A 23 7.35 -10.14 -6.28
C ARG A 23 6.46 -9.36 -7.26
N PRO A 24 5.16 -9.67 -7.39
CA PRO A 24 4.26 -8.80 -8.13
C PRO A 24 4.18 -7.47 -7.37
N VAL A 25 4.97 -6.49 -7.79
CA VAL A 25 4.90 -5.12 -7.29
C VAL A 25 3.61 -4.57 -7.83
N VAL A 26 2.55 -4.61 -7.02
CA VAL A 26 1.36 -3.80 -7.26
C VAL A 26 1.86 -2.37 -7.33
N SER A 27 1.82 -1.76 -8.52
CA SER A 27 2.26 -0.38 -8.66
C SER A 27 1.41 0.45 -7.70
N ARG A 28 2.01 1.14 -6.72
CA ARG A 28 1.33 1.97 -5.71
C ARG A 28 0.30 2.93 -6.34
N ARG A 29 0.53 3.36 -7.60
CA ARG A 29 -0.42 4.11 -8.46
C ARG A 29 -1.82 3.47 -8.61
N ARG A 30 -1.94 2.14 -8.50
CA ARG A 30 -3.22 1.40 -8.56
C ARG A 30 -3.98 1.41 -7.22
N GLU A 31 -3.32 1.71 -6.11
CA GLU A 31 -3.96 1.77 -4.78
C GLU A 31 -4.58 3.16 -4.49
N VAL A 32 -4.18 4.20 -5.23
CA VAL A 32 -4.57 5.62 -5.02
C VAL A 32 -5.70 6.08 -5.97
N GLY A 33 -6.27 5.20 -6.79
CA GLY A 33 -7.37 5.54 -7.70
C GLY A 33 -8.75 5.59 -7.01
N ASP A 34 -9.71 6.29 -7.64
CA ASP A 34 -11.12 6.41 -7.24
C ASP A 34 -11.78 5.08 -6.82
N VAL A 35 -12.90 5.20 -6.09
CA VAL A 35 -13.75 4.08 -5.66
C VAL A 35 -14.13 3.24 -6.89
N SER A 36 -13.43 2.12 -7.05
CA SER A 36 -13.63 1.17 -8.15
C SER A 36 -14.02 -0.17 -7.54
N ALA A 37 -14.80 -0.95 -8.27
CA ALA A 37 -15.17 -2.31 -7.87
C ALA A 37 -13.93 -3.15 -7.48
N ARG A 38 -12.79 -2.92 -8.16
CA ARG A 38 -11.53 -3.59 -7.85
C ARG A 38 -10.90 -3.08 -6.55
N SER A 39 -10.84 -1.77 -6.33
CA SER A 39 -10.20 -1.21 -5.14
C SER A 39 -11.00 -1.52 -3.87
N LEU A 40 -12.33 -1.45 -3.93
CA LEU A 40 -13.24 -1.93 -2.88
C LEU A 40 -13.07 -3.43 -2.60
N LEU A 41 -13.02 -4.25 -3.66
CA LEU A 41 -12.80 -5.68 -3.51
C LEU A 41 -11.47 -5.98 -2.80
N MET A 42 -10.39 -5.24 -3.11
CA MET A 42 -9.12 -5.39 -2.39
C MET A 42 -9.25 -5.02 -0.91
N THR A 43 -10.03 -3.98 -0.56
CA THR A 43 -10.31 -3.62 0.83
C THR A 43 -11.04 -4.78 1.54
N MET A 44 -12.13 -5.31 0.94
CA MET A 44 -12.90 -6.41 1.53
C MET A 44 -12.07 -7.70 1.69
N LEU A 45 -11.22 -8.03 0.70
CA LEU A 45 -10.34 -9.18 0.79
C LEU A 45 -9.33 -9.04 1.93
N GLY A 46 -8.79 -7.83 2.15
CA GLY A 46 -7.86 -7.54 3.24
C GLY A 46 -8.54 -7.52 4.61
N GLU A 47 -9.67 -6.85 4.73
CA GLU A 47 -10.39 -6.63 5.99
C GLU A 47 -11.10 -7.91 6.48
N TYR A 48 -11.76 -8.66 5.58
CA TYR A 48 -12.64 -9.75 6.00
C TYR A 48 -12.16 -11.15 5.59
N VAL A 49 -11.50 -11.31 4.44
CA VAL A 49 -11.11 -12.65 3.94
C VAL A 49 -9.73 -13.07 4.44
N LEU A 50 -8.76 -12.16 4.46
CA LEU A 50 -7.39 -12.44 4.91
C LEU A 50 -7.34 -12.94 6.36
N PRO A 51 -7.99 -12.28 7.36
CA PRO A 51 -7.86 -12.69 8.77
C PRO A 51 -8.48 -14.06 9.04
N GLN A 52 -9.61 -14.36 8.40
CA GLN A 52 -10.28 -15.66 8.55
C GLN A 52 -9.53 -16.79 7.83
N GLY A 53 -8.88 -16.45 6.71
CA GLY A 53 -8.12 -17.40 5.91
C GLY A 53 -8.94 -18.50 5.24
N ARG A 54 -10.26 -18.35 5.13
CA ARG A 54 -11.18 -19.32 4.52
C ARG A 54 -11.59 -18.89 3.10
N PRO A 55 -11.92 -19.83 2.19
CA PRO A 55 -12.47 -19.48 0.89
C PRO A 55 -13.83 -18.78 1.01
N VAL A 56 -14.10 -17.82 0.12
CA VAL A 56 -15.34 -17.04 0.10
C VAL A 56 -16.12 -17.27 -1.20
N TRP A 57 -17.44 -17.39 -1.14
CA TRP A 57 -18.27 -17.60 -2.32
C TRP A 57 -18.30 -16.36 -3.23
N THR A 58 -18.42 -16.57 -4.53
CA THR A 58 -18.57 -15.48 -5.51
C THR A 58 -19.78 -14.59 -5.17
N SER A 59 -20.90 -15.19 -4.76
CA SER A 59 -22.11 -14.45 -4.41
C SER A 59 -21.91 -13.52 -3.22
N VAL A 60 -21.15 -13.94 -2.20
CA VAL A 60 -20.87 -13.11 -1.02
C VAL A 60 -20.10 -11.85 -1.42
N LEU A 61 -19.08 -11.99 -2.29
CA LEU A 61 -18.31 -10.84 -2.78
C LEU A 61 -19.13 -9.93 -3.70
N VAL A 62 -20.02 -10.49 -4.50
CA VAL A 62 -20.93 -9.72 -5.35
C VAL A 62 -21.93 -8.94 -4.51
N ASP A 63 -22.56 -9.59 -3.52
CA ASP A 63 -23.57 -8.98 -2.66
C ASP A 63 -22.95 -7.91 -1.75
N ALA A 64 -21.75 -8.16 -1.21
CA ALA A 64 -21.00 -7.16 -0.45
C ALA A 64 -20.64 -5.95 -1.32
N LEU A 65 -20.19 -6.15 -2.56
CA LEU A 65 -19.89 -5.04 -3.48
C LEU A 65 -21.16 -4.27 -3.90
N ALA A 66 -22.31 -4.94 -3.99
CA ALA A 66 -23.59 -4.30 -4.32
C ALA A 66 -24.02 -3.27 -3.27
N MET A 67 -23.59 -3.41 -2.00
CA MET A 67 -23.81 -2.40 -0.94
C MET A 67 -23.16 -1.05 -1.27
N PHE A 68 -22.17 -1.02 -2.17
CA PHE A 68 -21.46 0.18 -2.63
C PHE A 68 -21.91 0.60 -4.04
N GLY A 69 -23.07 0.13 -4.50
CA GLY A 69 -23.61 0.44 -5.83
C GLY A 69 -22.86 -0.23 -7.00
N VAL A 70 -22.01 -1.23 -6.73
CA VAL A 70 -21.29 -1.95 -7.78
C VAL A 70 -22.20 -2.99 -8.42
N GLU A 71 -22.45 -2.84 -9.72
CA GLU A 71 -23.20 -3.83 -10.49
C GLU A 71 -22.53 -5.20 -10.50
N GLU A 72 -23.34 -6.27 -10.47
CA GLU A 72 -22.88 -7.66 -10.46
C GLU A 72 -21.85 -7.96 -11.57
N LYS A 73 -22.10 -7.46 -12.79
CA LYS A 73 -21.18 -7.64 -13.92
C LYS A 73 -19.80 -7.04 -13.63
N SER A 74 -19.76 -5.85 -13.04
CA SER A 74 -18.51 -5.15 -12.67
C SER A 74 -17.79 -5.85 -11.51
N ALA A 75 -18.53 -6.35 -10.53
CA ALA A 75 -18.00 -7.17 -9.43
C ALA A 75 -17.33 -8.44 -9.97
N ARG A 76 -18.02 -9.21 -10.82
CA ARG A 76 -17.48 -10.43 -11.44
C ARG A 76 -16.26 -10.17 -12.30
N GLN A 77 -16.25 -9.08 -13.07
CA GLN A 77 -15.08 -8.68 -13.86
C GLN A 77 -13.88 -8.32 -12.96
N SER A 78 -14.12 -7.65 -11.84
CA SER A 78 -13.07 -7.29 -10.89
C SER A 78 -12.47 -8.53 -10.21
N LEU A 79 -13.31 -9.49 -9.82
CA LEU A 79 -12.87 -10.80 -9.33
C LEU A 79 -12.01 -11.54 -10.35
N ALA A 80 -12.49 -11.63 -11.60
CA ALA A 80 -11.75 -12.30 -12.66
C ALA A 80 -10.38 -11.65 -12.93
N ARG A 81 -10.29 -10.31 -12.88
CA ARG A 81 -9.03 -9.57 -13.03
C ARG A 81 -8.04 -9.87 -11.89
N ILE A 82 -8.51 -9.84 -10.64
CA ILE A 82 -7.66 -10.16 -9.48
C ILE A 82 -7.19 -11.63 -9.53
N ALA A 83 -8.07 -12.54 -9.94
CA ALA A 83 -7.73 -13.95 -10.13
C ALA A 83 -6.72 -14.16 -11.28
N ALA A 84 -6.86 -13.44 -12.39
CA ALA A 84 -5.92 -13.49 -13.52
C ALA A 84 -4.52 -12.97 -13.14
N GLU A 85 -4.42 -12.13 -12.12
CA GLU A 85 -3.14 -11.69 -11.53
C GLU A 85 -2.55 -12.71 -10.54
N GLY A 86 -3.23 -13.85 -10.34
CA GLY A 86 -2.76 -14.95 -9.51
C GLY A 86 -2.96 -14.75 -8.01
N TRP A 87 -3.75 -13.76 -7.58
CA TRP A 87 -3.97 -13.47 -6.15
C TRP A 87 -5.11 -14.29 -5.54
N LEU A 88 -6.04 -14.74 -6.40
CA LEU A 88 -7.16 -15.60 -6.02
C LEU A 88 -7.14 -16.87 -6.86
N ALA A 89 -7.43 -18.01 -6.21
CA ALA A 89 -7.69 -19.27 -6.88
C ALA A 89 -9.18 -19.60 -6.79
N SER A 90 -9.79 -19.93 -7.93
CA SER A 90 -11.16 -20.42 -7.98
C SER A 90 -11.24 -21.90 -7.65
N GLU A 91 -12.21 -22.27 -6.83
CA GLU A 91 -12.60 -23.66 -6.60
C GLU A 91 -14.09 -23.81 -6.94
N ARG A 92 -14.39 -24.73 -7.84
CA ARG A 92 -15.77 -25.04 -8.23
C ARG A 92 -16.32 -26.15 -7.35
N VAL A 93 -17.43 -25.86 -6.68
CA VAL A 93 -18.19 -26.81 -5.86
C VAL A 93 -19.59 -26.92 -6.44
N GLY A 94 -19.84 -27.99 -7.19
CA GLY A 94 -21.07 -28.17 -7.95
C GLY A 94 -21.30 -27.04 -8.98
N ARG A 95 -22.36 -26.26 -8.79
CA ARG A 95 -22.73 -25.12 -9.66
C ARG A 95 -22.16 -23.78 -9.18
N ARG A 96 -21.43 -23.75 -8.07
CA ARG A 96 -20.93 -22.52 -7.44
C ARG A 96 -19.41 -22.46 -7.47
N VAL A 97 -18.90 -21.25 -7.32
CA VAL A 97 -17.46 -20.97 -7.27
C VAL A 97 -17.15 -20.22 -5.99
N ARG A 98 -16.17 -20.71 -5.24
CA ARG A 98 -15.54 -20.02 -4.11
C ARG A 98 -14.10 -19.65 -4.46
N TRP A 99 -13.60 -18.62 -3.81
CA TRP A 99 -12.29 -18.04 -4.06
C TRP A 99 -11.43 -18.12 -2.81
N ALA A 100 -10.20 -18.61 -2.96
CA ALA A 100 -9.22 -18.64 -1.89
C ALA A 100 -8.03 -17.72 -2.23
N LEU A 101 -7.51 -17.02 -1.23
CA LEU A 101 -6.26 -16.27 -1.39
C LEU A 101 -5.10 -17.24 -1.65
N THR A 102 -4.39 -17.02 -2.75
CA THR A 102 -3.16 -17.75 -3.06
C THR A 102 -2.02 -17.29 -2.14
N PRO A 103 -0.90 -18.03 -2.04
CA PRO A 103 0.24 -17.57 -1.25
C PRO A 103 0.77 -16.17 -1.68
N PRO A 104 0.88 -15.84 -3.00
CA PRO A 104 1.16 -14.46 -3.42
C PRO A 104 0.11 -13.44 -2.98
N GLY A 105 -1.18 -13.74 -3.13
CA GLY A 105 -2.27 -12.84 -2.73
C GLY A 105 -2.29 -12.57 -1.22
N ARG A 106 -2.06 -13.60 -0.40
CA ARG A 106 -1.93 -13.44 1.06
C ARG A 106 -0.77 -12.54 1.42
N ARG A 107 0.44 -12.76 0.88
CA ARG A 107 1.60 -11.91 1.16
C ARG A 107 1.32 -10.45 0.82
N LEU A 108 0.76 -10.20 -0.36
CA LEU A 108 0.40 -8.85 -0.80
C LEU A 108 -0.57 -8.18 0.19
N LEU A 109 -1.66 -8.85 0.56
CA LEU A 109 -2.65 -8.29 1.47
C LEU A 109 -2.11 -8.15 2.90
N THR A 110 -1.24 -9.05 3.37
CA THR A 110 -0.58 -8.92 4.68
C THR A 110 0.37 -7.73 4.71
N GLU A 111 1.22 -7.55 3.69
CA GLU A 111 2.10 -6.38 3.56
C GLU A 111 1.29 -5.07 3.42
N GLY A 112 0.12 -5.13 2.76
CA GLY A 112 -0.83 -4.02 2.69
C GLY A 112 -1.47 -3.69 4.04
N ALA A 113 -2.04 -4.69 4.69
CA ALA A 113 -2.67 -4.57 6.01
C ALA A 113 -1.70 -3.96 7.03
N GLN A 114 -0.47 -4.49 7.11
CA GLN A 114 0.54 -3.96 8.02
C GLN A 114 0.81 -2.46 7.77
N ARG A 115 0.92 -2.04 6.51
CA ARG A 115 1.09 -0.62 6.17
C ARG A 115 -0.11 0.25 6.53
N ILE A 116 -1.33 -0.29 6.48
CA ILE A 116 -2.57 0.46 6.76
C ILE A 116 -2.77 0.61 8.27
N TYR A 117 -2.67 -0.49 9.02
CA TYR A 117 -2.99 -0.50 10.45
C TYR A 117 -1.82 -0.05 11.34
N ASP A 118 -0.56 -0.20 10.91
CA ASP A 118 0.59 0.38 11.63
C ASP A 118 0.79 1.88 11.29
N PHE A 119 -0.02 2.44 10.40
CA PHE A 119 0.06 3.85 10.02
C PHE A 119 -0.66 4.72 11.05
N GLY A 120 -0.03 5.84 11.40
CA GLY A 120 -0.49 6.71 12.48
C GLY A 120 -0.39 6.10 13.89
N SER A 121 -0.07 4.82 14.03
CA SER A 121 0.12 4.18 15.34
C SER A 121 1.53 4.42 15.86
N GLY A 122 1.66 5.27 16.88
CA GLY A 122 2.91 5.49 17.61
C GLY A 122 3.79 6.61 17.06
N GLU A 123 4.33 7.41 17.97
CA GLU A 123 5.24 8.50 17.66
C GLU A 123 6.68 7.97 17.67
N ARG A 124 7.37 8.02 16.51
CA ARG A 124 8.80 7.75 16.49
C ARG A 124 9.54 9.00 16.96
N THR A 125 10.35 8.86 18.01
CA THR A 125 11.27 9.91 18.41
C THR A 125 12.28 10.15 17.28
N TRP A 126 12.29 11.35 16.74
CA TRP A 126 13.29 11.78 15.75
C TRP A 126 14.43 12.51 16.44
N ASP A 127 15.65 12.14 16.05
CA ASP A 127 16.92 12.59 16.63
C ASP A 127 17.48 13.85 15.95
N GLY A 128 16.78 14.39 14.95
CA GLY A 128 17.23 15.54 14.16
C GLY A 128 18.04 15.16 12.92
N THR A 129 18.21 13.86 12.65
CA THR A 129 19.00 13.37 11.53
C THR A 129 18.19 13.37 10.24
N TRP A 130 18.75 14.02 9.22
CA TRP A 130 18.26 14.05 7.84
C TRP A 130 19.12 13.14 6.96
N LEU A 131 18.48 12.45 6.03
CA LEU A 131 19.15 11.94 4.83
C LEU A 131 18.93 12.95 3.70
N VAL A 132 20.03 13.39 3.11
CA VAL A 132 20.07 14.30 1.97
C VAL A 132 20.63 13.54 0.78
N VAL A 133 19.94 13.60 -0.36
CA VAL A 133 20.35 12.98 -1.62
C VAL A 133 20.43 14.07 -2.68
N LEU A 134 21.63 14.23 -3.24
CA LEU A 134 21.89 15.15 -4.34
C LEU A 134 21.86 14.36 -5.64
N VAL A 135 20.96 14.75 -6.55
CA VAL A 135 20.79 14.11 -7.85
C VAL A 135 20.92 15.17 -8.94
N SER A 136 22.00 15.11 -9.69
CA SER A 136 22.19 15.97 -10.86
C SER A 136 21.58 15.33 -12.08
N VAL A 137 20.53 15.93 -12.64
CA VAL A 137 19.93 15.49 -13.90
C VAL A 137 19.99 16.65 -14.90
N PRO A 138 20.65 16.51 -16.06
CA PRO A 138 20.75 17.58 -17.05
C PRO A 138 19.39 18.16 -17.44
N GLU A 139 19.32 19.48 -17.63
CA GLU A 139 18.08 20.21 -17.91
C GLU A 139 17.36 19.74 -19.18
N ALA A 140 18.11 19.22 -20.14
CA ALA A 140 17.59 18.63 -21.37
C ALA A 140 16.79 17.33 -21.13
N LYS A 141 17.06 16.58 -20.05
CA LYS A 141 16.43 15.27 -19.76
C LYS A 141 15.15 15.43 -18.90
N ARG A 142 14.15 16.15 -19.41
CA ARG A 142 12.90 16.46 -18.68
C ARG A 142 12.17 15.21 -18.18
N ASP A 143 12.06 14.17 -19.02
CA ASP A 143 11.37 12.93 -18.66
C ASP A 143 12.07 12.20 -17.50
N LEU A 144 13.41 12.21 -17.49
CA LEU A 144 14.20 11.61 -16.41
C LEU A 144 13.99 12.37 -15.10
N ARG A 145 13.97 13.72 -15.13
CA ARG A 145 13.65 14.53 -13.94
C ARG A 145 12.26 14.23 -13.41
N HIS A 146 11.27 14.12 -14.30
CA HIS A 146 9.91 13.78 -13.88
C HIS A 146 9.84 12.38 -13.23
N ARG A 147 10.56 11.40 -13.76
CA ARG A 147 10.68 10.05 -13.18
C ARG A 147 11.36 10.07 -11.81
N VAL A 148 12.50 10.77 -11.68
CA VAL A 148 13.19 10.96 -10.38
C VAL A 148 12.23 11.54 -9.37
N ARG A 149 11.55 12.65 -9.72
CA ARG A 149 10.59 13.29 -8.84
C ARG A 149 9.47 12.36 -8.41
N THR A 150 8.87 11.66 -9.37
CA THR A 150 7.78 10.73 -9.06
C THR A 150 8.24 9.61 -8.12
N GLN A 151 9.38 8.98 -8.38
CA GLN A 151 9.85 7.83 -7.60
C GLN A 151 10.38 8.22 -6.21
N LEU A 152 11.12 9.33 -6.10
CA LEU A 152 11.64 9.80 -4.80
C LEU A 152 10.52 10.37 -3.91
N THR A 153 9.56 11.11 -4.48
CA THR A 153 8.35 11.51 -3.74
C THR A 153 7.57 10.28 -3.26
N TRP A 154 7.48 9.22 -4.06
CA TRP A 154 6.86 7.96 -3.63
C TRP A 154 7.64 7.21 -2.55
N ALA A 155 8.96 7.41 -2.47
CA ALA A 155 9.79 6.95 -1.35
C ALA A 155 9.72 7.92 -0.14
N GLY A 156 8.85 8.94 -0.21
CA GLY A 156 8.60 9.95 0.82
C GLY A 156 9.71 11.00 0.98
N PHE A 157 10.55 11.19 -0.03
CA PHE A 157 11.49 12.30 -0.08
C PHE A 157 10.79 13.57 -0.54
N GLY A 158 11.10 14.69 0.11
CA GLY A 158 10.73 16.03 -0.32
C GLY A 158 11.87 16.71 -1.06
N SER A 159 11.57 17.74 -1.86
CA SER A 159 12.58 18.46 -2.63
C SER A 159 12.50 19.97 -2.36
N PRO A 160 13.33 20.51 -1.45
CA PRO A 160 13.30 21.94 -1.11
C PRO A 160 13.90 22.81 -2.21
N GLU A 161 14.76 22.24 -3.05
CA GLU A 161 15.46 22.88 -4.17
C GLU A 161 15.66 21.87 -5.31
N PRO A 162 15.75 22.32 -6.58
CA PRO A 162 16.00 21.43 -7.71
C PRO A 162 17.26 20.57 -7.52
N GLY A 163 17.11 19.25 -7.64
CA GLY A 163 18.21 18.29 -7.51
C GLY A 163 18.58 17.95 -6.06
N VAL A 164 17.95 18.57 -5.07
CA VAL A 164 18.11 18.25 -3.64
C VAL A 164 16.88 17.48 -3.17
N TRP A 165 17.10 16.33 -2.54
CA TRP A 165 16.08 15.47 -1.97
C TRP A 165 16.39 15.22 -0.50
N ILE A 166 15.39 15.34 0.36
CA ILE A 166 15.56 15.17 1.81
C ILE A 166 14.50 14.27 2.40
N THR A 167 14.83 13.60 3.49
CA THR A 167 13.88 12.86 4.34
C THR A 167 14.39 12.82 5.78
N PRO A 168 13.51 12.90 6.80
CA PRO A 168 13.91 12.69 8.18
C PRO A 168 14.13 11.20 8.53
N HIS A 169 13.96 10.31 7.55
CA HIS A 169 14.09 8.85 7.70
C HIS A 169 15.43 8.38 7.12
N ALA A 170 16.49 8.42 7.93
CA ALA A 170 17.85 8.07 7.48
C ALA A 170 17.99 6.61 7.00
N ASP A 171 17.12 5.73 7.48
CA ASP A 171 17.03 4.32 7.06
C ASP A 171 16.58 4.13 5.61
N ARG A 172 16.08 5.17 4.94
CA ARG A 172 15.63 5.12 3.53
C ARG A 172 16.73 5.23 2.49
N GLU A 173 18.00 5.29 2.87
CA GLU A 173 19.12 5.38 1.93
C GLU A 173 19.13 4.22 0.92
N ALA A 174 18.85 2.99 1.39
CA ALA A 174 18.79 1.81 0.52
C ALA A 174 17.65 1.90 -0.52
N GLU A 175 16.50 2.49 -0.14
CA GLU A 175 15.36 2.71 -1.05
C GLU A 175 15.72 3.76 -2.12
N ALA A 176 16.34 4.87 -1.71
CA ALA A 176 16.83 5.89 -2.64
C ALA A 176 17.86 5.33 -3.62
N LEU A 177 18.82 4.54 -3.14
CA LEU A 177 19.81 3.88 -3.99
C LEU A 177 19.16 2.93 -5.00
N GLY A 178 18.13 2.19 -4.59
CA GLY A 178 17.35 1.34 -5.49
C GLY A 178 16.71 2.14 -6.63
N VAL A 179 15.99 3.21 -6.29
CA VAL A 179 15.37 4.13 -7.26
C VAL A 179 16.42 4.70 -8.24
N LEU A 180 17.55 5.19 -7.73
CA LEU A 180 18.59 5.79 -8.56
C LEU A 180 19.28 4.79 -9.48
N LYS A 181 19.48 3.54 -9.03
CA LYS A 181 19.99 2.45 -9.88
C LYS A 181 19.03 2.13 -11.03
N GLU A 182 17.73 2.03 -10.76
CA GLU A 182 16.71 1.79 -11.79
C GLU A 182 16.64 2.92 -12.83
N LEU A 183 16.99 4.14 -12.43
CA LEU A 183 17.03 5.31 -13.31
C LEU A 183 18.40 5.52 -13.98
N GLY A 184 19.41 4.71 -13.65
CA GLY A 184 20.78 4.86 -14.18
C GLY A 184 21.49 6.13 -13.70
N LEU A 185 21.21 6.57 -12.47
CA LEU A 185 21.72 7.81 -11.87
C LEU A 185 22.58 7.57 -10.61
N ALA A 186 22.76 6.31 -10.20
CA ALA A 186 23.43 5.99 -8.94
C ALA A 186 24.89 6.47 -8.88
N ASP A 187 25.61 6.47 -10.01
CA ASP A 187 27.02 6.85 -10.06
C ASP A 187 27.24 8.38 -10.01
N ASP A 188 26.22 9.16 -10.38
CA ASP A 188 26.25 10.63 -10.42
C ASP A 188 25.57 11.27 -9.17
N ALA A 189 25.00 10.45 -8.29
CA ALA A 189 24.30 10.88 -7.10
C ALA A 189 25.20 10.82 -5.87
N MET A 190 24.90 11.66 -4.88
CA MET A 190 25.59 11.66 -3.58
C MET A 190 24.55 11.62 -2.47
N SER A 191 24.82 10.89 -1.39
CA SER A 191 24.01 10.89 -0.17
C SER A 191 24.83 11.37 1.03
N PHE A 192 24.16 12.05 1.95
CA PHE A 192 24.72 12.52 3.21
C PHE A 192 23.71 12.32 4.33
N THR A 193 24.22 11.96 5.50
CA THR A 193 23.46 12.00 6.75
C THR A 193 23.90 13.23 7.52
N ALA A 194 22.98 14.13 7.85
CA ALA A 194 23.29 15.43 8.44
C ALA A 194 22.21 15.89 9.41
N THR A 195 22.53 16.83 10.30
CA THR A 195 21.55 17.58 11.08
C THR A 195 21.35 18.97 10.49
N TYR A 196 20.22 19.61 10.76
CA TYR A 196 19.98 20.98 10.29
C TYR A 196 20.93 21.98 10.99
N GLY A 197 21.52 22.88 10.22
CA GLY A 197 22.47 23.88 10.70
C GLY A 197 21.81 25.15 11.24
N ALA A 198 22.62 26.15 11.60
CA ALA A 198 22.13 27.43 12.15
C ALA A 198 21.62 28.44 11.10
N VAL A 199 21.89 28.20 9.81
CA VAL A 199 21.56 29.15 8.73
C VAL A 199 20.22 28.79 8.09
N GLY A 200 19.28 29.74 8.11
CA GLY A 200 17.96 29.55 7.51
C GLY A 200 16.90 29.12 8.52
N SER A 201 15.85 28.45 8.04
CA SER A 201 14.74 27.93 8.85
C SER A 201 14.42 26.51 8.41
N GLU A 202 14.49 25.57 9.35
CA GLU A 202 14.14 24.16 9.11
C GLU A 202 12.67 24.01 8.72
N ALA A 203 11.78 24.74 9.39
CA ALA A 203 10.36 24.78 9.04
C ALA A 203 10.14 25.30 7.60
N ALA A 204 10.87 26.33 7.17
CA ALA A 204 10.78 26.82 5.80
C ALA A 204 11.34 25.81 4.78
N MET A 205 12.38 25.04 5.13
CA MET A 205 12.88 23.95 4.28
C MET A 205 11.83 22.85 4.13
N VAL A 206 11.19 22.43 5.22
CA VAL A 206 10.12 21.43 5.22
C VAL A 206 8.95 21.89 4.35
N ALA A 207 8.48 23.13 4.52
CA ALA A 207 7.37 23.69 3.75
C ALA A 207 7.66 23.80 2.24
N ARG A 208 8.94 23.94 1.84
CA ARG A 208 9.33 23.89 0.41
C ARG A 208 9.46 22.46 -0.10
N ALA A 209 9.87 21.53 0.76
CA ALA A 209 10.15 20.16 0.38
C ALA A 209 8.88 19.32 0.20
N TRP A 210 7.82 19.60 0.96
CA TRP A 210 6.53 18.91 0.89
C TRP A 210 5.37 19.90 0.82
N ASP A 211 4.42 19.63 -0.06
CA ASP A 211 3.10 20.26 -0.02
C ASP A 211 2.23 19.50 0.98
N LEU A 212 2.28 19.95 2.24
CA LEU A 212 1.52 19.33 3.34
C LEU A 212 0.04 19.75 3.33
N SER A 213 -0.30 20.87 2.70
CA SER A 213 -1.69 21.38 2.65
C SER A 213 -2.64 20.40 1.99
N GLU A 214 -2.26 19.79 0.86
CA GLU A 214 -3.14 18.81 0.19
C GLU A 214 -3.41 17.58 1.07
N VAL A 215 -2.42 17.17 1.86
CA VAL A 215 -2.57 16.02 2.77
C VAL A 215 -3.42 16.41 3.99
N GLU A 216 -3.25 17.63 4.51
CA GLU A 216 -4.08 18.19 5.59
C GLU A 216 -5.56 18.26 5.21
N ASP A 217 -5.88 18.81 4.03
CA ASP A 217 -7.25 18.92 3.53
C ASP A 217 -7.94 17.55 3.43
N ARG A 218 -7.19 16.52 3.04
CA ARG A 218 -7.69 15.13 2.99
C ARG A 218 -7.93 14.56 4.38
N TYR A 219 -7.08 14.88 5.36
CA TYR A 219 -7.31 14.48 6.74
C TYR A 219 -8.55 15.16 7.32
N GLU A 220 -8.74 16.45 7.10
CA GLU A 220 -9.94 17.16 7.56
C GLU A 220 -11.21 16.61 6.89
N THR A 221 -11.17 16.33 5.59
CA THR A 221 -12.29 15.67 4.89
C THR A 221 -12.63 14.31 5.52
N PHE A 222 -11.60 13.49 5.79
CA PHE A 222 -11.79 12.20 6.45
C PHE A 222 -12.36 12.36 7.87
N ILE A 223 -11.88 13.32 8.64
CA ILE A 223 -12.38 13.61 9.99
C ILE A 223 -13.85 14.01 9.93
N ASP A 224 -14.21 14.92 9.04
CA ASP A 224 -15.58 15.41 8.87
C ASP A 224 -16.55 14.28 8.50
N GLU A 225 -16.12 13.37 7.62
CA GLU A 225 -16.92 12.21 7.19
C GLU A 225 -17.18 11.21 8.33
N PHE A 226 -16.17 10.86 9.12
CA PHE A 226 -16.27 9.74 10.07
C PHE A 226 -16.54 10.14 11.53
N THR A 227 -16.37 11.41 11.92
CA THR A 227 -16.57 11.84 13.34
C THR A 227 -18.02 11.66 13.80
N GLY A 228 -18.97 12.11 12.98
CA GLY A 228 -20.41 12.11 13.28
C GLY A 228 -21.14 10.82 12.92
N LEU A 229 -20.49 9.90 12.21
CA LEU A 229 -21.13 8.73 11.64
C LEU A 229 -21.56 7.73 12.73
N ARG A 230 -22.83 7.30 12.70
CA ARG A 230 -23.43 6.37 13.66
C ARG A 230 -24.24 5.32 12.88
N PRO A 231 -23.61 4.24 12.40
CA PRO A 231 -24.31 3.20 11.65
C PRO A 231 -25.41 2.54 12.50
N ALA A 232 -26.60 2.37 11.89
CA ALA A 232 -27.81 1.96 12.61
C ALA A 232 -27.95 0.45 12.82
N ASP A 233 -27.38 -0.36 11.92
CA ASP A 233 -27.49 -1.83 11.93
C ASP A 233 -26.22 -2.49 11.37
N GLY A 234 -26.21 -3.83 11.30
CA GLY A 234 -25.05 -4.58 10.83
C GLY A 234 -24.64 -4.29 9.39
N ASP A 235 -25.60 -4.06 8.48
CA ASP A 235 -25.29 -3.72 7.07
C ASP A 235 -24.65 -2.33 6.99
N ALA A 236 -25.18 -1.36 7.73
CA ALA A 236 -24.59 -0.03 7.83
C ALA A 236 -23.17 -0.08 8.43
N VAL A 237 -22.95 -0.84 9.50
CA VAL A 237 -21.60 -1.01 10.10
C VAL A 237 -20.64 -1.66 9.11
N LEU A 238 -21.05 -2.71 8.39
CA LEU A 238 -20.21 -3.37 7.40
C LEU A 238 -19.81 -2.40 6.26
N HIS A 239 -20.77 -1.60 5.79
CA HIS A 239 -20.53 -0.57 4.79
C HIS A 239 -19.52 0.46 5.30
N ASP A 240 -19.77 1.06 6.47
CA ASP A 240 -18.99 2.18 7.00
C ASP A 240 -17.59 1.75 7.46
N GLN A 241 -17.43 0.55 8.03
CA GLN A 241 -16.13 -0.06 8.32
C GLN A 241 -15.31 -0.24 7.03
N THR A 242 -15.95 -0.70 5.95
CA THR A 242 -15.27 -0.87 4.66
C THR A 242 -14.82 0.46 4.09
N MET A 243 -15.68 1.50 4.13
CA MET A 243 -15.34 2.85 3.67
C MET A 243 -14.23 3.48 4.52
N LEU A 244 -14.31 3.34 5.84
CA LEU A 244 -13.28 3.80 6.77
C LEU A 244 -11.89 3.28 6.38
N VAL A 245 -11.77 1.96 6.16
CA VAL A 245 -10.51 1.34 5.73
C VAL A 245 -10.15 1.71 4.29
N HIS A 246 -11.15 1.84 3.41
CA HIS A 246 -10.96 2.18 2.00
C HIS A 246 -10.42 3.60 1.76
N GLU A 247 -10.84 4.56 2.58
CA GLU A 247 -10.33 5.92 2.56
C GLU A 247 -8.99 6.00 3.29
N TRP A 248 -8.87 5.40 4.48
CA TRP A 248 -7.65 5.44 5.28
C TRP A 248 -6.42 4.85 4.57
N ARG A 249 -6.59 3.75 3.82
CA ARG A 249 -5.49 3.09 3.09
C ARG A 249 -4.77 3.98 2.08
N ARG A 250 -5.27 5.18 1.75
CA ARG A 250 -4.61 6.12 0.85
C ARG A 250 -3.50 6.91 1.58
N PHE A 251 -3.68 7.23 2.86
CA PHE A 251 -2.75 8.06 3.62
C PHE A 251 -1.32 7.52 3.72
N PRO A 252 -1.07 6.20 3.88
CA PRO A 252 0.30 5.66 3.85
C PRO A 252 1.09 5.97 2.56
N PHE A 253 0.43 6.38 1.48
CA PHE A 253 1.05 6.76 0.20
C PHE A 253 1.15 8.27 -0.01
N LEU A 254 0.33 9.04 0.69
CA LEU A 254 0.21 10.49 0.54
C LEU A 254 1.02 11.21 1.61
N ASP A 255 0.98 10.71 2.83
CA ASP A 255 1.64 11.30 3.98
C ASP A 255 3.15 10.94 3.99
N PRO A 256 4.06 11.94 3.98
CA PRO A 256 5.51 11.71 4.05
C PRO A 256 6.00 11.11 5.39
N ARG A 257 5.11 11.04 6.40
CA ARG A 257 5.36 10.59 7.77
C ARG A 257 6.45 11.41 8.44
N LEU A 258 6.34 12.74 8.35
CA LEU A 258 7.29 13.62 9.03
C LEU A 258 7.13 13.45 10.56
N PRO A 259 8.24 13.52 11.31
CA PRO A 259 8.21 13.67 12.77
C PRO A 259 7.33 14.83 13.20
N SER A 260 6.63 14.70 14.34
CA SER A 260 5.70 15.72 14.85
C SER A 260 6.33 17.10 15.02
N LYS A 261 7.61 17.16 15.39
CA LYS A 261 8.39 18.42 15.50
C LYS A 261 8.52 19.20 14.18
N LEU A 262 8.35 18.53 13.04
CA LEU A 262 8.46 19.12 11.70
C LEU A 262 7.10 19.41 11.06
N LEU A 263 6.01 18.99 11.70
CA LEU A 263 4.66 19.19 11.19
C LEU A 263 4.14 20.60 11.55
N PRO A 264 3.23 21.16 10.74
CA PRO A 264 2.53 22.39 11.08
C PRO A 264 1.80 22.31 12.42
N ALA A 265 1.66 23.45 13.09
CA ALA A 265 0.83 23.53 14.29
C ALA A 265 -0.64 23.23 13.94
N GLY A 266 -1.26 22.32 14.68
CA GLY A 266 -2.65 21.91 14.42
C GLY A 266 -2.81 20.80 13.39
N TRP A 267 -1.72 20.20 12.91
CA TRP A 267 -1.76 19.12 11.92
C TRP A 267 -2.77 18.01 12.25
N SER A 268 -3.70 17.78 11.33
CA SER A 268 -4.87 16.93 11.54
C SER A 268 -4.56 15.43 11.50
N GLY A 269 -3.39 15.02 10.99
CA GLY A 269 -3.07 13.61 10.77
C GLY A 269 -3.09 12.76 12.04
N ALA A 270 -2.69 13.32 13.19
CA ALA A 270 -2.77 12.60 14.47
C ALA A 270 -4.21 12.36 14.91
N LYS A 271 -5.07 13.38 14.79
CA LYS A 271 -6.50 13.29 15.10
C LYS A 271 -7.23 12.33 14.15
N ALA A 272 -6.87 12.35 12.86
CA ALA A 272 -7.43 11.43 11.87
C ALA A 272 -7.02 9.97 12.16
N ALA A 273 -5.76 9.75 12.56
CA ALA A 273 -5.27 8.42 12.95
C ALA A 273 -5.97 7.88 14.20
N GLU A 274 -6.15 8.72 15.22
CA GLU A 274 -6.92 8.38 16.42
C GLU A 274 -8.36 8.00 16.05
N LEU A 275 -9.05 8.84 15.27
CA LEU A 275 -10.40 8.56 14.78
C LEU A 275 -10.48 7.24 14.01
N PHE A 276 -9.54 6.98 13.10
CA PHE A 276 -9.49 5.74 12.34
C PHE A 276 -9.37 4.52 13.26
N HIS A 277 -8.40 4.53 14.18
CA HIS A 277 -8.14 3.39 15.06
C HIS A 277 -9.29 3.16 16.04
N ASP A 278 -9.88 4.23 16.59
CA ASP A 278 -11.03 4.13 17.48
C ASP A 278 -12.26 3.56 16.78
N ARG A 279 -12.60 4.08 15.59
CA ARG A 279 -13.75 3.57 14.82
C ARG A 279 -13.53 2.16 14.31
N HIS A 280 -12.33 1.85 13.84
CA HIS A 280 -11.98 0.50 13.39
C HIS A 280 -12.13 -0.52 14.53
N ALA A 281 -11.68 -0.17 15.74
CA ALA A 281 -11.84 -0.99 16.93
C ALA A 281 -13.30 -1.13 17.38
N GLU A 282 -14.08 -0.05 17.31
CA GLU A 282 -15.50 -0.03 17.68
C GLU A 282 -16.37 -0.86 16.72
N TRP A 283 -16.23 -0.63 15.41
CA TRP A 283 -17.10 -1.19 14.38
C TRP A 283 -16.63 -2.56 13.88
N GLY A 284 -15.33 -2.83 13.92
CA GLY A 284 -14.71 -4.05 13.40
C GLY A 284 -15.39 -5.36 13.82
N PRO A 285 -15.65 -5.59 15.13
CA PRO A 285 -16.32 -6.81 15.58
C PRO A 285 -17.74 -6.97 15.03
N VAL A 286 -18.49 -5.87 14.88
CA VAL A 286 -19.87 -5.90 14.35
C VAL A 286 -19.85 -6.14 12.85
N ALA A 287 -18.97 -5.46 12.12
CA ALA A 287 -18.79 -5.61 10.68
C ALA A 287 -18.37 -7.04 10.33
N LEU A 288 -17.43 -7.62 11.08
CA LEU A 288 -16.98 -9.00 10.87
C LEU A 288 -18.11 -10.01 11.08
N ARG A 289 -18.91 -9.86 12.15
CA ARG A 289 -20.08 -10.72 12.37
C ARG A 289 -21.07 -10.62 11.21
N ARG A 290 -21.36 -9.41 10.74
CA ARG A 290 -22.27 -9.22 9.61
C ARG A 290 -21.75 -9.88 8.33
N TRP A 291 -20.45 -9.73 8.07
CA TRP A 291 -19.78 -10.41 6.96
C TRP A 291 -19.91 -11.93 7.06
N GLU A 292 -19.72 -12.51 8.25
CA GLU A 292 -19.87 -13.95 8.49
C GLU A 292 -21.31 -14.43 8.23
N GLU A 293 -22.32 -13.67 8.66
CA GLU A 293 -23.73 -13.97 8.37
C GLU A 293 -24.02 -14.00 6.87
N LEU A 294 -23.51 -13.02 6.12
CA LEU A 294 -23.58 -13.01 4.65
C LEU A 294 -22.90 -14.26 4.09
N ALA A 295 -21.69 -14.58 4.54
CA ALA A 295 -20.95 -15.75 4.08
C ALA A 295 -21.68 -17.08 4.33
N GLU A 296 -22.29 -17.25 5.50
CA GLU A 296 -23.05 -18.43 5.87
C GLU A 296 -24.37 -18.57 5.08
N GLY A 297 -25.06 -17.45 4.85
CA GLY A 297 -26.31 -17.42 4.08
C GLY A 297 -26.15 -18.02 2.68
N HIS A 298 -24.99 -17.85 2.06
CA HIS A 298 -24.65 -18.46 0.77
C HIS A 298 -24.03 -19.86 0.85
N GLY A 299 -23.44 -20.21 2.00
CA GLY A 299 -22.89 -21.54 2.25
C GLY A 299 -23.97 -22.60 2.49
N LYS A 300 -25.13 -22.22 3.04
CA LYS A 300 -26.25 -23.13 3.39
C LYS A 300 -27.29 -23.32 2.28
N ARG A 301 -27.42 -22.37 1.36
CA ARG A 301 -28.32 -22.49 0.19
C ARG A 301 -27.79 -23.52 -0.80
#